data_AF-A0A2B4SYX8-F1
#
_entry.id   AF-A0A2B4SYX8-F1
#
_cell.length_a   1.000
_cell.length_b   1.000
_cell.length_c   1.000
_cell.angle_alpha   90.00
_cell.angle_beta   90.00
_cell.angle_gamma   90.00
#
_symmetry.space_group_name_H-M   'P 1'
#
loop_
_entity.id
_entity.type
_entity.pdbx_description
1 polymer ?
#
loop_
_entity_poly.entity_id
_entity_poly.type
_entity_poly.pdbx_seq_one_letter_code
_entity_poly.pdbx_strand_id
1 'polypeptide(L)'
;MELGVEKPTNVWDVFVTGLLCYLDIRRPDMNCPSDITVIAKPGRPSEVVSWKIEVDDNSIPVDPEAKVTVHSSHVSPHNFTIGRHYVQTTAADNRGNKAECWFLVIVRDLEPPTCSFCPSDIVKEANSLKERVTWKLPICSDNSHLPPIIRSNRQNGDIFGAPGKYKIQYTVKDFDFKEPNIYTGCSFMITLKRAKCPKYPPPKNGALVCLNHADDGSQIFCQVACKHGTDFVTNPSVLYACPASGEWLPLAYLPNTSGKLPWPDCAMGAGPSTMKTFRGGISEFFYNANQKPSEVERELKDNFLKLAQGKLVSPFLCKMKNYCKSENVRVYV
;
A
#
# COMPACT_ATOMS: atom_id res chain seq x y z
N MET A 1 -33.79 17.21 76.70
CA MET A 1 -33.75 16.55 78.03
C MET A 1 -35.13 15.95 78.18
N GLU A 2 -35.36 14.64 78.10
CA GLU A 2 -34.55 13.50 78.57
C GLU A 2 -34.42 12.39 77.52
N LEU A 3 -33.49 11.49 77.84
CA LEU A 3 -33.04 10.31 77.10
C LEU A 3 -34.00 9.11 77.32
N GLY A 4 -34.15 8.27 76.30
CA GLY A 4 -34.71 6.91 76.43
C GLY A 4 -34.12 5.99 75.36
N VAL A 5 -33.51 4.89 75.81
CA VAL A 5 -32.60 3.97 75.08
C VAL A 5 -33.36 2.76 74.47
N GLU A 6 -32.71 2.14 73.46
CA GLU A 6 -33.10 1.10 72.49
C GLU A 6 -33.80 -0.23 72.92
N LYS A 7 -34.70 -0.70 72.00
CA LYS A 7 -34.92 -2.05 71.40
C LYS A 7 -35.39 -3.25 72.29
N PRO A 8 -35.86 -4.38 71.71
CA PRO A 8 -36.76 -4.62 70.56
C PRO A 8 -37.87 -5.66 70.91
N THR A 9 -39.14 -5.49 70.52
CA THR A 9 -40.09 -6.62 70.43
C THR A 9 -41.24 -6.32 69.48
N ASN A 10 -41.57 -7.31 68.65
CA ASN A 10 -42.78 -7.37 67.83
C ASN A 10 -44.03 -7.32 68.71
N VAL A 11 -44.74 -6.20 68.77
CA VAL A 11 -46.18 -6.17 69.13
C VAL A 11 -46.83 -5.03 68.37
N TRP A 12 -47.88 -5.37 67.61
CA TRP A 12 -48.76 -4.42 66.93
C TRP A 12 -49.60 -3.69 67.97
N ASP A 13 -49.60 -2.36 67.94
CA ASP A 13 -50.55 -1.57 68.71
C ASP A 13 -51.64 -1.04 67.76
N VAL A 14 -52.89 -1.39 68.06
CA VAL A 14 -54.06 -1.07 67.25
C VAL A 14 -54.96 -0.09 68.00
N PHE A 15 -55.45 0.90 67.24
CA PHE A 15 -56.61 1.78 67.42
C PHE A 15 -56.36 3.21 67.90
N VAL A 16 -56.37 4.17 66.96
CA VAL A 16 -57.32 5.33 66.93
C VAL A 16 -57.56 5.77 65.46
N THR A 17 -58.82 5.70 65.01
CA THR A 17 -59.47 6.39 63.86
C THR A 17 -58.80 6.51 62.48
N GLY A 18 -59.33 5.77 61.50
CA GLY A 18 -59.80 6.36 60.24
C GLY A 18 -58.82 6.67 59.09
N LEU A 19 -57.50 6.48 59.21
CA LEU A 19 -56.59 6.48 58.07
C LEU A 19 -55.27 5.77 58.44
N LEU A 20 -55.22 4.44 58.31
CA LEU A 20 -53.95 3.71 58.34
C LEU A 20 -53.25 3.98 57.01
N CYS A 21 -52.36 4.96 56.99
CA CYS A 21 -51.50 5.22 55.85
C CYS A 21 -50.50 4.06 55.75
N TYR A 22 -50.78 3.07 54.88
CA TYR A 22 -49.79 2.09 54.47
C TYR A 22 -48.71 2.83 53.67
N LEU A 23 -47.68 3.31 54.39
CA LEU A 23 -46.53 3.96 53.76
C LEU A 23 -45.59 2.86 53.26
N ASP A 24 -45.64 2.60 51.95
CA ASP A 24 -44.64 1.74 51.35
C ASP A 24 -43.32 2.49 51.19
N ILE A 25 -42.26 1.87 51.72
CA ILE A 25 -40.87 2.38 51.70
C ILE A 25 -39.93 1.40 51.00
N ARG A 26 -40.42 0.23 50.59
CA ARG A 26 -39.61 -0.76 49.89
C ARG A 26 -39.66 -0.46 48.40
N ARG A 27 -38.53 -0.71 47.74
CA ARG A 27 -38.45 -0.62 46.29
C ARG A 27 -39.06 -1.87 45.66
N PRO A 28 -39.58 -1.77 44.42
CA PRO A 28 -39.99 -2.93 43.65
C PRO A 28 -38.86 -3.96 43.53
N ASP A 29 -39.22 -5.25 43.56
CA ASP A 29 -38.31 -6.32 43.19
C ASP A 29 -38.31 -6.49 41.67
N MET A 30 -37.12 -6.55 41.08
CA MET A 30 -36.94 -6.61 39.64
C MET A 30 -36.03 -7.78 39.27
N ASN A 31 -36.56 -8.75 38.53
CA ASN A 31 -35.78 -9.82 37.96
C ASN A 31 -35.36 -9.45 36.53
N CYS A 32 -34.05 -9.23 36.35
CA CYS A 32 -33.54 -8.67 35.11
C CYS A 32 -32.98 -9.75 34.19
N PRO A 33 -33.16 -9.61 32.86
CA PRO A 33 -32.57 -10.52 31.90
C PRO A 33 -31.06 -10.63 32.12
N SER A 34 -30.52 -11.83 31.91
CA SER A 34 -29.09 -11.98 31.68
C SER A 34 -28.69 -11.34 30.34
N ASP A 35 -27.39 -11.09 30.16
CA ASP A 35 -26.86 -10.60 28.90
C ASP A 35 -27.27 -11.50 27.72
N ILE A 36 -27.73 -10.87 26.63
CA ILE A 36 -28.23 -11.56 25.44
C ILE A 36 -27.21 -11.43 24.32
N THR A 37 -26.84 -12.55 23.71
CA THR A 37 -26.02 -12.56 22.49
C THR A 37 -26.78 -13.19 21.35
N VAL A 38 -26.94 -12.46 20.24
CA VAL A 38 -27.54 -12.94 19.00
C VAL A 38 -26.59 -12.72 17.83
N ILE A 39 -26.83 -13.42 16.73
CA ILE A 39 -26.06 -13.29 15.49
C ILE A 39 -26.96 -12.62 14.45
N ALA A 40 -26.46 -11.56 13.81
CA ALA A 40 -27.16 -10.93 12.70
C ALA A 40 -27.25 -11.90 11.51
N LYS A 41 -28.41 -11.94 10.85
CA LYS A 41 -28.58 -12.73 9.62
C LYS A 41 -27.64 -12.21 8.52
N PRO A 42 -27.19 -13.08 7.58
CA PRO A 42 -26.34 -12.67 6.47
C PRO A 42 -26.92 -11.48 5.69
N GLY A 43 -26.07 -10.50 5.40
CA GLY A 43 -26.39 -9.25 4.72
C GLY A 43 -27.26 -8.28 5.51
N ARG A 44 -27.57 -8.56 6.79
CA ARG A 44 -28.37 -7.66 7.64
C ARG A 44 -27.50 -6.88 8.62
N PRO A 45 -27.78 -5.58 8.83
CA PRO A 45 -27.05 -4.74 9.78
C PRO A 45 -27.54 -4.86 11.23
N SER A 46 -28.62 -5.61 11.48
CA SER A 46 -29.31 -5.63 12.76
C SER A 46 -30.10 -6.92 12.97
N GLU A 47 -30.49 -7.18 14.23
CA GLU A 47 -31.33 -8.31 14.60
C GLU A 47 -32.37 -7.91 15.66
N VAL A 48 -33.54 -8.55 15.60
CA VAL A 48 -34.63 -8.30 16.56
C VAL A 48 -34.42 -9.16 17.80
N VAL A 49 -34.33 -8.50 18.95
CA VAL A 49 -34.15 -9.14 20.26
C VAL A 49 -35.38 -8.91 21.11
N SER A 50 -35.85 -9.98 21.75
CA SER A 50 -36.99 -9.95 22.67
C SER A 50 -36.53 -10.35 24.06
N TRP A 51 -36.96 -9.61 25.06
CA TRP A 51 -36.75 -9.91 26.48
C TRP A 51 -38.03 -9.63 27.27
N LYS A 52 -38.11 -10.20 28.47
CA LYS A 52 -39.18 -9.95 29.43
C LYS A 52 -38.56 -9.49 30.74
N ILE A 53 -39.18 -8.50 31.37
CA ILE A 53 -38.78 -8.02 32.69
C ILE A 53 -39.93 -8.35 33.63
N GLU A 54 -39.61 -9.08 34.69
CA GLU A 54 -40.58 -9.42 35.72
C GLU A 54 -40.35 -8.48 36.90
N VAL A 55 -41.43 -7.83 37.33
CA VAL A 55 -41.40 -6.84 38.41
C VAL A 55 -42.52 -7.21 39.38
N ASP A 56 -42.19 -7.23 40.65
CA ASP A 56 -43.12 -7.45 41.75
C ASP A 56 -42.89 -6.38 42.81
N ASP A 57 -43.87 -6.16 43.68
CA ASP A 57 -43.76 -5.23 44.78
C ASP A 57 -44.68 -5.64 45.93
N ASN A 58 -44.23 -5.42 47.16
CA ASN A 58 -45.00 -5.84 48.33
C ASN A 58 -46.28 -5.03 48.58
N SER A 59 -46.46 -3.87 47.96
CA SER A 59 -47.72 -3.13 48.01
C SER A 59 -48.82 -3.76 47.16
N ILE A 60 -48.48 -4.44 46.05
CA ILE A 60 -49.44 -5.03 45.10
C ILE A 60 -50.47 -5.94 45.78
N PRO A 61 -50.10 -6.89 46.67
CA PRO A 61 -51.09 -7.77 47.30
C PRO A 61 -51.90 -7.11 48.43
N VAL A 62 -51.52 -5.91 48.89
CA VAL A 62 -52.09 -5.27 50.10
C VAL A 62 -52.92 -4.02 49.76
N ASP A 63 -52.54 -3.27 48.73
CA ASP A 63 -53.20 -2.05 48.29
C ASP A 63 -53.79 -2.24 46.88
N PRO A 64 -55.14 -2.24 46.72
CA PRO A 64 -55.80 -2.39 45.42
C PRO A 64 -55.43 -1.31 44.39
N GLU A 65 -54.93 -0.15 44.84
CA GLU A 65 -54.49 0.93 43.97
C GLU A 65 -52.99 0.88 43.65
N ALA A 66 -52.22 -0.01 44.31
CA ALA A 66 -50.80 -0.16 44.07
C ALA A 66 -50.52 -0.58 42.62
N LYS A 67 -49.60 0.16 41.99
CA LYS A 67 -49.14 -0.10 40.62
C LYS A 67 -47.65 0.14 40.55
N VAL A 68 -46.98 -0.70 39.77
CA VAL A 68 -45.59 -0.50 39.40
C VAL A 68 -45.54 -0.05 37.94
N THR A 69 -44.82 1.04 37.70
CA THR A 69 -44.56 1.58 36.37
C THR A 69 -43.15 1.22 35.94
N VAL A 70 -43.02 0.61 34.76
CA VAL A 70 -41.74 0.19 34.22
C VAL A 70 -41.38 1.09 33.05
N HIS A 71 -40.21 1.71 33.12
CA HIS A 71 -39.64 2.52 32.06
C HIS A 71 -38.32 1.89 31.62
N SER A 72 -38.20 1.57 30.33
CA SER A 72 -36.97 1.01 29.77
C SER A 72 -36.43 1.92 28.67
N SER A 73 -35.10 1.98 28.57
CA SER A 73 -34.38 2.64 27.48
C SER A 73 -34.76 2.10 26.10
N HIS A 74 -35.20 0.84 26.02
CA HIS A 74 -35.62 0.18 24.79
C HIS A 74 -36.90 -0.63 25.05
N VAL A 75 -37.81 -0.67 24.07
CA VAL A 75 -39.07 -1.44 24.19
C VAL A 75 -38.91 -2.80 23.52
N SER A 76 -39.17 -3.88 24.25
CA SER A 76 -39.14 -5.25 23.75
C SER A 76 -40.42 -5.59 22.96
N PRO A 77 -40.34 -6.19 21.76
CA PRO A 77 -39.13 -6.54 21.02
C PRO A 77 -38.47 -5.31 20.36
N HIS A 78 -37.13 -5.29 20.32
CA HIS A 78 -36.35 -4.17 19.74
C HIS A 78 -35.39 -4.64 18.65
N ASN A 79 -35.14 -3.82 17.64
CA ASN A 79 -34.19 -4.10 16.57
C ASN A 79 -32.84 -3.44 16.88
N PHE A 80 -31.85 -4.23 17.30
CA PHE A 80 -30.51 -3.74 17.64
C PHE A 80 -29.56 -3.89 16.45
N THR A 81 -28.82 -2.84 16.13
CA THR A 81 -27.73 -2.92 15.13
C THR A 81 -26.60 -3.80 15.64
N ILE A 82 -25.76 -4.29 14.74
CA ILE A 82 -24.50 -4.97 15.10
C ILE A 82 -23.70 -4.13 16.11
N GLY A 83 -23.21 -4.77 17.17
CA GLY A 83 -22.49 -4.11 18.26
C GLY A 83 -23.05 -4.40 19.65
N ARG A 84 -22.73 -3.51 20.59
CA ARG A 84 -23.04 -3.65 22.03
C ARG A 84 -24.01 -2.55 22.46
N HIS A 85 -25.13 -2.96 23.02
CA HIS A 85 -26.20 -2.06 23.48
C HIS A 85 -26.53 -2.32 24.93
N TYR A 86 -26.55 -1.27 25.74
CA TYR A 86 -26.96 -1.36 27.14
C TYR A 86 -28.45 -1.05 27.24
N VAL A 87 -29.22 -1.98 27.81
CA VAL A 87 -30.63 -1.75 28.12
C VAL A 87 -30.74 -1.48 29.61
N GLN A 88 -31.00 -0.22 29.95
CA GLN A 88 -31.35 0.19 31.30
C GLN A 88 -32.87 0.19 31.48
N THR A 89 -33.35 -0.35 32.61
CA THR A 89 -34.76 -0.33 32.99
C THR A 89 -34.92 0.12 34.43
N THR A 90 -35.91 0.96 34.67
CA THR A 90 -36.30 1.48 35.98
C THR A 90 -37.75 1.09 36.26
N ALA A 91 -38.01 0.49 37.41
CA ALA A 91 -39.36 0.31 37.95
C ALA A 91 -39.60 1.32 39.07
N ALA A 92 -40.79 1.92 39.10
CA ALA A 92 -41.21 2.85 40.16
C ALA A 92 -42.62 2.49 40.65
N ASP A 93 -42.79 2.38 41.96
CA ASP A 93 -44.10 2.24 42.59
C ASP A 93 -44.85 3.59 42.68
N ASN A 94 -46.10 3.57 43.17
CA ASN A 94 -46.91 4.78 43.35
C ASN A 94 -46.40 5.72 44.46
N ARG A 95 -45.50 5.24 45.33
CA ARG A 95 -44.88 6.03 46.41
C ARG A 95 -43.55 6.67 45.97
N GLY A 96 -43.08 6.34 44.77
CA GLY A 96 -41.85 6.85 44.19
C GLY A 96 -40.60 6.05 44.55
N ASN A 97 -40.73 4.89 45.20
CA ASN A 97 -39.60 3.99 45.41
C ASN A 97 -39.19 3.38 44.06
N LYS A 98 -37.87 3.33 43.80
CA LYS A 98 -37.33 2.93 42.50
C LYS A 98 -36.37 1.75 42.61
N ALA A 99 -36.47 0.86 41.64
CA ALA A 99 -35.49 -0.17 41.36
C ALA A 99 -34.95 0.02 39.94
N GLU A 100 -33.67 -0.24 39.75
CA GLU A 100 -33.00 -0.13 38.46
C GLU A 100 -32.22 -1.39 38.16
N CYS A 101 -32.19 -1.77 36.89
CA CYS A 101 -31.27 -2.78 36.41
C CYS A 101 -30.85 -2.52 34.97
N TRP A 102 -29.78 -3.20 34.59
CA TRP A 102 -29.21 -3.12 33.26
C TRP A 102 -28.75 -4.50 32.81
N PHE A 103 -28.83 -4.74 31.51
CA PHE A 103 -28.28 -5.91 30.86
C PHE A 103 -27.71 -5.53 29.49
N LEU A 104 -26.78 -6.33 29.00
CA LEU A 104 -26.12 -6.10 27.73
C LEU A 104 -26.77 -6.93 26.62
N VAL A 105 -27.04 -6.29 25.49
CA VAL A 105 -27.38 -6.96 24.23
C VAL A 105 -26.19 -6.86 23.28
N ILE A 106 -25.68 -8.01 22.84
CA ILE A 106 -24.62 -8.14 21.85
C ILE A 106 -25.20 -8.72 20.57
N VAL A 107 -25.17 -7.94 19.50
CA VAL A 107 -25.47 -8.41 18.14
C VAL A 107 -24.16 -8.66 17.44
N ARG A 108 -23.80 -9.93 17.24
CA ARG A 108 -22.56 -10.35 16.58
C ARG A 108 -22.72 -10.37 15.07
N ASP A 109 -21.65 -9.97 14.39
CA ASP A 109 -21.47 -10.20 12.97
C ASP A 109 -20.56 -11.40 12.75
N LEU A 110 -20.95 -12.28 11.81
CA LEU A 110 -20.14 -13.43 11.39
C LEU A 110 -19.82 -13.36 9.89
N GLU A 111 -20.23 -12.29 9.20
CA GLU A 111 -19.94 -12.09 7.79
C GLU A 111 -18.63 -11.30 7.64
N PRO A 112 -17.68 -11.76 6.80
CA PRO A 112 -16.49 -10.97 6.52
C PRO A 112 -16.83 -9.79 5.60
N PRO A 113 -16.06 -8.68 5.67
CA PRO A 113 -16.24 -7.57 4.76
C PRO A 113 -16.07 -7.98 3.30
N THR A 114 -16.59 -7.19 2.39
CA THR A 114 -16.41 -7.36 0.95
C THR A 114 -15.80 -6.10 0.32
N CYS A 115 -15.09 -6.25 -0.80
CA CYS A 115 -14.55 -5.11 -1.54
C CYS A 115 -15.24 -4.97 -2.89
N SER A 116 -16.00 -3.89 -3.07
CA SER A 116 -16.66 -3.54 -4.33
C SER A 116 -15.65 -3.10 -5.41
N PHE A 117 -14.50 -2.58 -4.98
CA PHE A 117 -13.38 -2.28 -5.85
C PHE A 117 -12.09 -2.86 -5.28
N CYS A 118 -11.37 -3.60 -6.12
CA CYS A 118 -9.99 -4.01 -5.88
C CYS A 118 -9.12 -3.55 -7.06
N PRO A 119 -7.88 -3.09 -6.84
CA PRO A 119 -7.03 -2.63 -7.93
C PRO A 119 -6.73 -3.77 -8.92
N SER A 120 -6.61 -3.43 -10.19
CA SER A 120 -6.14 -4.37 -11.22
C SER A 120 -4.62 -4.43 -11.27
N ASP A 121 -4.09 -5.46 -11.91
CA ASP A 121 -2.66 -5.61 -12.15
C ASP A 121 -2.07 -4.39 -12.88
N ILE A 122 -0.86 -4.00 -12.47
CA ILE A 122 -0.11 -2.88 -13.05
C ILE A 122 1.09 -3.43 -13.79
N VAL A 123 1.21 -3.12 -15.08
CA VAL A 123 2.39 -3.44 -15.90
C VAL A 123 2.95 -2.14 -16.46
N LYS A 124 4.21 -1.82 -16.12
CA LYS A 124 4.85 -0.56 -16.52
C LYS A 124 6.33 -0.76 -16.83
N GLU A 125 6.85 -0.02 -17.81
CA GLU A 125 8.29 0.14 -18.00
C GLU A 125 8.81 1.17 -16.98
N ALA A 126 9.78 0.77 -16.16
CA ALA A 126 10.34 1.67 -15.16
C ALA A 126 11.19 2.76 -15.82
N ASN A 127 11.31 3.92 -15.18
CA ASN A 127 12.21 4.98 -15.65
C ASN A 127 13.63 4.83 -15.10
N SER A 128 13.78 4.07 -14.01
CA SER A 128 15.08 3.76 -13.40
C SER A 128 15.04 2.37 -12.73
N LEU A 129 16.12 1.97 -12.06
CA LEU A 129 16.16 0.75 -11.25
C LEU A 129 15.18 0.76 -10.06
N LYS A 130 14.69 1.95 -9.67
CA LYS A 130 13.74 2.12 -8.58
C LYS A 130 12.64 3.07 -9.00
N GLU A 131 11.41 2.60 -9.02
CA GLU A 131 10.24 3.39 -9.43
C GLU A 131 9.26 3.50 -8.28
N ARG A 132 8.75 4.71 -8.04
CA ARG A 132 7.59 4.92 -7.18
C ARG A 132 6.33 4.50 -7.92
N VAL A 133 5.54 3.60 -7.35
CA VAL A 133 4.30 3.13 -7.96
C VAL A 133 3.12 3.52 -7.09
N THR A 134 2.11 4.15 -7.70
CA THR A 134 0.85 4.51 -7.06
C THR A 134 -0.31 3.75 -7.69
N TRP A 135 -1.35 3.49 -6.89
CA TRP A 135 -2.57 2.83 -7.31
C TRP A 135 -3.78 3.41 -6.57
N LYS A 136 -4.99 3.12 -7.08
CA LYS A 136 -6.23 3.44 -6.34
C LYS A 136 -6.38 2.48 -5.18
N LEU A 137 -6.77 2.96 -4.00
CA LEU A 137 -7.01 2.08 -2.85
C LEU A 137 -8.29 1.25 -3.06
N PRO A 138 -8.38 0.03 -2.48
CA PRO A 138 -9.61 -0.76 -2.52
C PRO A 138 -10.75 -0.06 -1.78
N ILE A 139 -11.98 -0.31 -2.22
CA ILE A 139 -13.20 0.20 -1.58
C ILE A 139 -13.91 -1.01 -1.00
N CYS A 140 -13.98 -1.06 0.32
CA CYS A 140 -14.53 -2.18 1.05
C CYS A 140 -15.60 -1.74 2.04
N SER A 141 -16.58 -2.59 2.25
CA SER A 141 -17.76 -2.36 3.08
C SER A 141 -18.18 -3.67 3.73
N ASP A 142 -19.02 -3.55 4.74
CA ASP A 142 -19.48 -4.63 5.58
C ASP A 142 -20.96 -4.41 5.93
N ASN A 143 -21.70 -5.47 6.24
CA ASN A 143 -23.12 -5.40 6.61
C ASN A 143 -23.32 -4.66 7.94
N SER A 144 -22.33 -4.59 8.82
CA SER A 144 -22.39 -3.75 10.03
C SER A 144 -22.51 -2.24 9.75
N HIS A 145 -22.25 -1.80 8.51
CA HIS A 145 -22.13 -0.39 8.10
C HIS A 145 -21.04 0.39 8.83
N LEU A 146 -20.22 -0.28 9.66
CA LEU A 146 -19.03 0.29 10.26
C LEU A 146 -17.87 0.24 9.25
N PRO A 147 -16.99 1.24 9.23
CA PRO A 147 -15.86 1.24 8.31
C PRO A 147 -14.91 0.07 8.65
N PRO A 148 -14.60 -0.82 7.68
CA PRO A 148 -13.71 -1.93 7.93
C PRO A 148 -12.24 -1.47 8.07
N ILE A 149 -11.46 -2.23 8.81
CA ILE A 149 -10.02 -2.01 9.01
C ILE A 149 -9.27 -2.62 7.82
N ILE A 150 -8.71 -1.78 6.95
CA ILE A 150 -7.97 -2.20 5.77
C ILE A 150 -6.46 -2.12 6.03
N ARG A 151 -5.75 -3.25 5.85
CA ARG A 151 -4.28 -3.33 5.91
C ARG A 151 -3.73 -3.91 4.61
N SER A 152 -2.49 -3.55 4.28
CA SER A 152 -1.78 -4.11 3.12
C SER A 152 -0.36 -4.49 3.48
N ASN A 153 0.20 -5.44 2.75
CA ASN A 153 1.62 -5.79 2.83
C ASN A 153 2.54 -4.70 2.23
N ARG A 154 1.99 -3.76 1.43
CA ARG A 154 2.71 -2.66 0.78
C ARG A 154 1.86 -1.40 0.77
N GLN A 155 2.50 -0.23 0.82
CA GLN A 155 1.79 1.05 0.87
C GLN A 155 1.68 1.69 -0.52
N ASN A 156 0.56 2.38 -0.77
CA ASN A 156 0.38 3.15 -1.98
C ASN A 156 1.47 4.23 -2.09
N GLY A 157 2.19 4.25 -3.22
CA GLY A 157 3.35 5.12 -3.39
C GLY A 157 4.65 4.51 -2.89
N ASP A 158 4.72 3.21 -2.56
CA ASP A 158 5.97 2.53 -2.29
C ASP A 158 6.95 2.58 -3.49
N ILE A 159 8.24 2.44 -3.19
CA ILE A 159 9.30 2.30 -4.19
C ILE A 159 9.54 0.81 -4.45
N PHE A 160 9.61 0.45 -5.73
CA PHE A 160 9.82 -0.91 -6.20
C PHE A 160 11.06 -0.98 -7.10
N GLY A 161 11.74 -2.12 -7.08
CA GLY A 161 12.87 -2.38 -7.97
C GLY A 161 12.41 -2.74 -9.38
N ALA A 162 13.20 -2.38 -10.38
CA ALA A 162 12.99 -2.78 -11.76
C ALA A 162 14.24 -3.49 -12.32
N PRO A 163 14.09 -4.61 -13.05
CA PRO A 163 12.83 -5.32 -13.29
C PRO A 163 12.36 -6.09 -12.05
N GLY A 164 11.05 -6.29 -11.89
CA GLY A 164 10.49 -6.99 -10.74
C GLY A 164 9.00 -7.29 -10.84
N LYS A 165 8.54 -8.29 -10.08
CA LYS A 165 7.12 -8.63 -9.89
C LYS A 165 6.81 -8.61 -8.40
N TYR A 166 5.74 -7.91 -8.01
CA TYR A 166 5.39 -7.69 -6.62
C TYR A 166 3.90 -7.95 -6.41
N LYS A 167 3.57 -8.90 -5.54
CA LYS A 167 2.19 -9.17 -5.16
C LYS A 167 1.78 -8.23 -4.02
N ILE A 168 0.75 -7.42 -4.28
CA ILE A 168 0.11 -6.56 -3.29
C ILE A 168 -1.12 -7.30 -2.78
N GLN A 169 -1.21 -7.45 -1.46
CA GLN A 169 -2.27 -8.19 -0.80
C GLN A 169 -2.87 -7.32 0.28
N TYR A 170 -4.20 -7.21 0.26
CA TYR A 170 -4.97 -6.52 1.29
C TYR A 170 -5.60 -7.54 2.25
N THR A 171 -5.56 -7.20 3.53
CA THR A 171 -6.30 -7.87 4.59
C THR A 171 -7.30 -6.88 5.14
N VAL A 172 -8.58 -7.18 4.97
CA VAL A 172 -9.69 -6.34 5.42
C VAL A 172 -10.34 -7.05 6.60
N LYS A 173 -10.57 -6.32 7.68
CA LYS A 173 -11.22 -6.84 8.88
C LYS A 173 -12.46 -6.03 9.19
N ASP A 174 -13.51 -6.67 9.64
CA ASP A 174 -14.63 -5.94 10.23
C ASP A 174 -14.22 -5.34 11.59
N PHE A 175 -15.17 -4.66 12.22
CA PHE A 175 -15.06 -4.17 13.58
C PHE A 175 -15.84 -5.10 14.54
N ASP A 176 -15.40 -6.36 14.71
CA ASP A 176 -15.84 -7.18 15.86
C ASP A 176 -14.96 -6.88 17.10
N PHE A 177 -15.62 -6.74 18.25
CA PHE A 177 -15.03 -6.52 19.56
C PHE A 177 -14.32 -7.74 20.14
N LYS A 178 -14.53 -8.95 19.60
CA LYS A 178 -13.88 -10.18 20.09
C LYS A 178 -13.05 -10.88 19.02
N GLU A 179 -13.67 -11.25 17.91
CA GLU A 179 -13.03 -12.05 16.84
C GLU A 179 -13.40 -11.44 15.49
N PRO A 180 -12.55 -10.57 14.92
CA PRO A 180 -12.90 -9.88 13.69
C PRO A 180 -12.95 -10.84 12.51
N ASN A 181 -14.01 -10.75 11.70
CA ASN A 181 -14.10 -11.46 10.43
C ASN A 181 -13.10 -10.87 9.44
N ILE A 182 -12.47 -11.74 8.65
CA ILE A 182 -11.33 -11.36 7.79
C ILE A 182 -11.64 -11.69 6.33
N TYR A 183 -11.44 -10.69 5.47
CA TYR A 183 -11.43 -10.82 4.02
C TYR A 183 -10.03 -10.63 3.44
N THR A 184 -9.59 -11.58 2.61
CA THR A 184 -8.28 -11.57 1.94
C THR A 184 -8.38 -11.67 0.41
N GLY A 185 -9.59 -11.53 -0.16
CA GLY A 185 -9.84 -11.70 -1.59
C GLY A 185 -9.32 -10.57 -2.48
N CYS A 186 -8.89 -9.43 -1.91
CA CYS A 186 -8.34 -8.34 -2.70
C CYS A 186 -6.80 -8.40 -2.79
N SER A 187 -6.30 -8.76 -3.97
CA SER A 187 -4.87 -8.74 -4.29
C SER A 187 -4.64 -8.46 -5.78
N PHE A 188 -3.49 -7.88 -6.11
CA PHE A 188 -3.08 -7.61 -7.48
C PHE A 188 -1.55 -7.64 -7.63
N MET A 189 -1.08 -7.68 -8.87
CA MET A 189 0.34 -7.76 -9.22
C MET A 189 0.85 -6.45 -9.80
N ILE A 190 2.00 -5.99 -9.32
CA ILE A 190 2.80 -4.94 -9.95
C ILE A 190 3.95 -5.60 -10.69
N THR A 191 4.04 -5.41 -12.00
CA THR A 191 5.13 -5.86 -12.87
C THR A 191 5.86 -4.65 -13.44
N LEU A 192 7.08 -4.43 -12.97
CA LEU A 192 8.00 -3.44 -13.52
C LEU A 192 8.94 -4.09 -14.52
N LYS A 193 8.86 -3.66 -15.77
CA LYS A 193 9.79 -4.01 -16.83
C LYS A 193 11.03 -3.10 -16.75
N ARG A 194 12.12 -3.53 -17.40
CA ARG A 194 13.37 -2.77 -17.49
C ARG A 194 13.14 -1.39 -18.12
N ALA A 195 13.93 -0.42 -17.68
CA ALA A 195 13.97 0.90 -18.31
C ALA A 195 14.67 0.81 -19.68
N LYS A 196 14.16 1.57 -20.66
CA LYS A 196 14.78 1.69 -21.98
C LYS A 196 15.75 2.86 -22.01
N CYS A 197 16.89 2.64 -22.67
CA CYS A 197 17.87 3.69 -22.91
C CYS A 197 17.30 4.78 -23.84
N PRO A 198 17.46 6.08 -23.51
CA PRO A 198 17.19 7.16 -24.44
C PRO A 198 18.01 6.98 -25.73
N LYS A 199 17.37 7.13 -26.88
CA LYS A 199 18.04 7.04 -28.19
C LYS A 199 18.53 8.43 -28.60
N TYR A 200 19.81 8.50 -28.99
CA TYR A 200 20.42 9.71 -29.56
C TYR A 200 20.94 9.41 -30.97
N PRO A 201 20.87 10.37 -31.92
CA PRO A 201 21.41 10.18 -33.26
C PRO A 201 22.94 10.01 -33.25
N PRO A 202 23.54 9.47 -34.33
CA PRO A 202 24.99 9.48 -34.48
C PRO A 202 25.53 10.92 -34.59
N PRO A 203 26.80 11.15 -34.20
CA PRO A 203 27.45 12.44 -34.35
C PRO A 203 27.45 12.94 -35.80
N LYS A 204 27.24 14.24 -36.01
CA LYS A 204 27.48 14.86 -37.32
C LYS A 204 28.95 14.67 -37.72
N ASN A 205 29.16 14.30 -38.98
CA ASN A 205 30.49 13.93 -39.53
C ASN A 205 31.21 12.82 -38.73
N GLY A 206 30.46 11.98 -38.03
CA GLY A 206 30.99 10.87 -37.26
C GLY A 206 30.22 9.59 -37.49
N ALA A 207 30.29 8.69 -36.53
CA ALA A 207 29.55 7.45 -36.45
C ALA A 207 29.30 7.09 -34.99
N LEU A 208 28.21 6.37 -34.72
CA LEU A 208 27.89 5.73 -33.45
C LEU A 208 28.02 4.22 -33.63
N VAL A 209 28.80 3.58 -32.78
CA VAL A 209 29.05 2.13 -32.83
C VAL A 209 28.62 1.53 -31.50
N CYS A 210 27.63 0.63 -31.51
CA CYS A 210 27.04 0.08 -30.30
C CYS A 210 27.08 -1.43 -30.27
N LEU A 211 27.48 -1.99 -29.13
CA LEU A 211 27.40 -3.40 -28.78
C LEU A 211 26.16 -3.64 -27.93
N ASN A 212 25.25 -4.49 -28.44
CA ASN A 212 24.07 -4.92 -27.70
C ASN A 212 24.41 -6.20 -26.92
N HIS A 213 24.35 -6.13 -25.60
CA HIS A 213 24.65 -7.26 -24.72
C HIS A 213 23.47 -8.25 -24.59
N ALA A 214 22.25 -7.79 -24.81
CA ALA A 214 21.03 -8.59 -24.72
C ALA A 214 20.03 -8.21 -25.83
N ASP A 215 19.29 -9.20 -26.32
CA ASP A 215 18.27 -9.03 -27.38
C ASP A 215 17.14 -8.06 -26.99
N ASP A 216 16.98 -7.79 -25.69
CA ASP A 216 16.01 -6.84 -25.14
C ASP A 216 16.54 -5.40 -25.02
N GLY A 217 17.79 -5.13 -25.42
CA GLY A 217 18.40 -3.80 -25.38
C GLY A 217 18.75 -3.29 -23.97
N SER A 218 18.77 -4.18 -22.97
CA SER A 218 18.93 -3.81 -21.55
C SER A 218 20.35 -3.44 -21.10
N GLN A 219 21.35 -3.76 -21.92
CA GLN A 219 22.74 -3.37 -21.71
C GLN A 219 23.35 -3.03 -23.07
N ILE A 220 23.61 -1.75 -23.28
CA ILE A 220 24.16 -1.22 -24.54
C ILE A 220 25.46 -0.51 -24.22
N PHE A 221 26.52 -0.82 -24.97
CA PHE A 221 27.78 -0.09 -24.91
C PHE A 221 28.02 0.60 -26.24
N CYS A 222 28.11 1.92 -26.25
CA CYS A 222 28.32 2.69 -27.46
C CYS A 222 29.64 3.47 -27.42
N GLN A 223 30.24 3.64 -28.59
CA GLN A 223 31.37 4.50 -28.85
C GLN A 223 30.99 5.47 -29.97
N VAL A 224 31.54 6.68 -29.93
CA VAL A 224 31.49 7.62 -31.04
C VAL A 224 32.83 7.67 -31.76
N ALA A 225 32.80 7.87 -33.07
CA ALA A 225 33.98 8.00 -33.92
C ALA A 225 33.82 9.15 -34.91
N CYS A 226 34.92 9.81 -35.29
CA CYS A 226 34.95 10.88 -36.27
C CYS A 226 35.56 10.42 -37.60
N LYS A 227 35.12 11.03 -38.71
CA LYS A 227 35.78 10.83 -40.01
C LYS A 227 37.19 11.41 -39.97
N HIS A 228 38.16 10.76 -40.62
CA HIS A 228 39.49 11.35 -40.83
C HIS A 228 39.36 12.75 -41.47
N GLY A 229 40.16 13.70 -40.97
CA GLY A 229 40.08 15.12 -41.33
C GLY A 229 39.19 15.96 -40.40
N THR A 230 38.43 15.35 -39.49
CA THR A 230 37.65 16.04 -38.46
C THR A 230 38.15 15.72 -37.04
N ASP A 231 37.63 16.42 -36.05
CA ASP A 231 37.82 16.09 -34.63
C ASP A 231 36.56 16.36 -33.81
N PHE A 232 36.50 15.83 -32.60
CA PHE A 232 35.38 16.09 -31.69
C PHE A 232 35.37 17.54 -31.21
N VAL A 233 34.20 18.18 -31.24
CA VAL A 233 34.00 19.54 -30.72
C VAL A 233 34.20 19.63 -29.21
N THR A 234 33.91 18.55 -28.49
CA THR A 234 34.23 18.36 -27.08
C THR A 234 34.63 16.90 -26.86
N ASN A 235 35.54 16.65 -25.91
CA ASN A 235 36.07 15.31 -25.69
C ASN A 235 34.97 14.31 -25.26
N PRO A 236 34.76 13.20 -26.00
CA PRO A 236 33.81 12.17 -25.61
C PRO A 236 34.36 11.32 -24.46
N SER A 237 33.48 10.52 -23.83
CA SER A 237 33.91 9.39 -23.02
C SER A 237 34.44 8.26 -23.91
N VAL A 238 35.27 7.37 -23.36
CA VAL A 238 35.84 6.27 -24.17
C VAL A 238 34.72 5.32 -24.61
N LEU A 239 33.79 5.01 -23.71
CA LEU A 239 32.55 4.30 -24.01
C LEU A 239 31.39 4.91 -23.22
N TYR A 240 30.19 4.75 -23.74
CA TYR A 240 28.94 5.05 -23.05
C TYR A 240 28.24 3.73 -22.74
N ALA A 241 27.88 3.48 -21.50
CA ALA A 241 27.13 2.31 -21.10
C ALA A 241 25.72 2.71 -20.69
N CYS A 242 24.72 2.06 -21.25
CA CYS A 242 23.38 2.08 -20.71
C CYS A 242 23.13 0.72 -20.06
N PRO A 243 23.20 0.61 -18.72
CA PRO A 243 22.90 -0.61 -18.01
C PRO A 243 21.38 -0.76 -17.84
N ALA A 244 20.95 -1.78 -17.08
CA ALA A 244 19.53 -2.07 -16.84
C ALA A 244 18.74 -0.93 -16.17
N SER A 245 19.43 0.12 -15.68
CA SER A 245 18.79 1.35 -15.18
C SER A 245 18.16 2.19 -16.27
N GLY A 246 18.53 2.01 -17.54
CA GLY A 246 18.11 2.88 -18.64
C GLY A 246 18.83 4.23 -18.68
N GLU A 247 19.74 4.50 -17.74
CA GLU A 247 20.50 5.74 -17.67
C GLU A 247 21.90 5.56 -18.27
N TRP A 248 22.25 6.41 -19.22
CA TRP A 248 23.58 6.38 -19.81
C TRP A 248 24.65 6.86 -18.82
N LEU A 249 25.72 6.08 -18.72
CA LEU A 249 26.88 6.34 -17.88
C LEU A 249 28.14 6.38 -18.76
N PRO A 250 29.02 7.39 -18.58
CA PRO A 250 30.33 7.37 -19.21
C PRO A 250 31.20 6.27 -18.59
N LEU A 251 31.95 5.57 -19.44
CA LEU A 251 32.95 4.58 -19.04
C LEU A 251 34.34 5.07 -19.45
N ALA A 252 35.24 5.01 -18.47
CA ALA A 252 36.61 5.51 -18.47
C ALA A 252 36.75 7.04 -18.40
N TYR A 253 37.63 7.48 -17.51
CA TYR A 253 37.93 8.87 -17.22
C TYR A 253 39.33 9.20 -17.75
N LEU A 254 39.43 9.39 -19.06
CA LEU A 254 40.60 10.08 -19.60
C LEU A 254 40.56 11.56 -19.16
N PRO A 255 41.71 12.23 -18.99
CA PRO A 255 41.73 13.64 -18.60
C PRO A 255 40.91 14.50 -19.57
N ASN A 256 40.13 15.43 -19.02
CA ASN A 256 39.29 16.36 -19.78
C ASN A 256 38.24 15.71 -20.70
N THR A 257 37.77 14.49 -20.40
CA THR A 257 36.65 13.85 -21.13
C THR A 257 35.29 14.21 -20.53
N SER A 258 34.25 14.23 -21.37
CA SER A 258 32.87 14.51 -20.99
C SER A 258 31.97 13.32 -21.30
N GLY A 259 31.22 12.88 -20.29
CA GLY A 259 30.11 11.94 -20.45
C GLY A 259 28.79 12.59 -20.84
N LYS A 260 28.79 13.89 -21.16
CA LYS A 260 27.56 14.64 -21.46
C LYS A 260 26.89 14.07 -22.70
N LEU A 261 25.57 13.96 -22.63
CA LEU A 261 24.70 13.58 -23.73
C LEU A 261 23.86 14.79 -24.21
N PRO A 262 23.48 14.84 -25.50
CA PRO A 262 23.89 13.95 -26.59
C PRO A 262 25.41 13.95 -26.82
N TRP A 263 25.94 12.85 -27.37
CA TRP A 263 27.37 12.72 -27.63
C TRP A 263 27.88 13.82 -28.59
N PRO A 264 29.18 14.16 -28.53
CA PRO A 264 29.74 15.28 -29.29
C PRO A 264 29.79 15.02 -30.79
N ASP A 265 29.48 16.06 -31.56
CA ASP A 265 29.66 16.11 -33.01
C ASP A 265 31.14 16.22 -33.43
N CYS A 266 31.42 15.91 -34.70
CA CYS A 266 32.71 16.07 -35.33
C CYS A 266 32.72 17.27 -36.28
N ALA A 267 33.78 18.08 -36.25
CA ALA A 267 33.94 19.25 -37.12
C ALA A 267 35.35 19.37 -37.71
N MET A 268 35.44 19.98 -38.89
CA MET A 268 36.72 20.41 -39.45
C MET A 268 37.25 21.59 -38.63
N GLY A 269 38.54 21.57 -38.28
CA GLY A 269 39.16 22.60 -37.44
C GLY A 269 38.84 22.49 -35.95
N ALA A 270 38.05 21.49 -35.53
CA ALA A 270 37.97 21.13 -34.11
C ALA A 270 39.28 20.47 -33.67
N GLY A 271 39.60 20.62 -32.38
CA GLY A 271 40.69 19.91 -31.73
C GLY A 271 41.98 20.71 -31.49
N PRO A 272 43.04 20.01 -31.05
CA PRO A 272 43.11 18.55 -30.97
C PRO A 272 42.37 18.00 -29.73
N SER A 273 41.49 17.01 -29.93
CA SER A 273 40.81 16.33 -28.81
C SER A 273 41.77 15.47 -27.99
N THR A 274 41.37 15.09 -26.78
CA THR A 274 42.11 14.12 -25.95
C THR A 274 42.30 12.80 -26.70
N MET A 275 41.38 12.41 -27.59
CA MET A 275 41.50 11.19 -28.39
C MET A 275 42.67 11.28 -29.38
N LYS A 276 43.03 12.47 -29.87
CA LYS A 276 44.21 12.66 -30.74
C LYS A 276 45.52 12.83 -29.97
N THR A 277 45.48 13.36 -28.75
CA THR A 277 46.70 13.76 -28.02
C THR A 277 47.15 12.75 -26.96
N PHE A 278 46.24 11.95 -26.40
CA PHE A 278 46.58 11.06 -25.30
C PHE A 278 47.52 9.94 -25.75
N ARG A 279 48.74 9.90 -25.19
CA ARG A 279 49.77 8.86 -25.43
C ARG A 279 50.05 8.56 -26.90
N GLY A 280 50.07 9.57 -27.76
CA GLY A 280 50.33 9.41 -29.19
C GLY A 280 49.07 9.20 -30.06
N GLY A 281 47.89 9.34 -29.46
CA GLY A 281 46.60 9.27 -30.15
C GLY A 281 45.97 7.87 -30.07
N ILE A 282 44.65 7.87 -29.96
CA ILE A 282 43.81 6.67 -29.91
C ILE A 282 43.10 6.57 -31.26
N SER A 283 43.74 5.86 -32.19
CA SER A 283 43.29 5.78 -33.59
C SER A 283 41.87 5.24 -33.77
N GLU A 284 41.39 4.43 -32.83
CA GLU A 284 40.10 3.75 -32.85
C GLU A 284 38.90 4.72 -32.77
N PHE A 285 39.13 6.00 -32.48
CA PHE A 285 38.13 7.06 -32.54
C PHE A 285 38.00 7.70 -33.92
N PHE A 286 38.80 7.28 -34.89
CA PHE A 286 38.82 7.85 -36.24
C PHE A 286 38.72 6.73 -37.29
N TYR A 287 38.05 7.02 -38.41
CA TYR A 287 37.84 6.03 -39.47
C TYR A 287 37.90 6.66 -40.86
N ASN A 288 38.17 5.84 -41.87
CA ASN A 288 38.29 6.29 -43.26
C ASN A 288 36.95 6.23 -44.00
N ALA A 289 36.26 7.36 -44.06
CA ALA A 289 34.96 7.47 -44.74
C ALA A 289 35.02 7.34 -46.28
N ASN A 290 36.20 7.35 -46.90
CA ASN A 290 36.35 7.29 -48.37
C ASN A 290 36.38 5.85 -48.92
N GLN A 291 36.19 4.85 -48.05
CA GLN A 291 36.18 3.43 -48.41
C GLN A 291 34.79 2.93 -48.79
N LYS A 292 34.68 1.67 -49.22
CA LYS A 292 33.37 1.05 -49.46
C LYS A 292 32.59 0.97 -48.14
N PRO A 293 31.24 1.10 -48.15
CA PRO A 293 30.45 1.07 -46.91
C PRO A 293 30.68 -0.18 -46.03
N SER A 294 30.90 -1.35 -46.63
CA SER A 294 31.22 -2.59 -45.91
C SER A 294 32.61 -2.57 -45.25
N GLU A 295 33.57 -1.87 -45.84
CA GLU A 295 34.91 -1.69 -45.28
C GLU A 295 34.88 -0.70 -44.12
N VAL A 296 34.13 0.40 -44.27
CA VAL A 296 33.87 1.37 -43.20
C VAL A 296 33.19 0.70 -42.00
N GLU A 297 32.15 -0.09 -42.24
CA GLU A 297 31.44 -0.82 -41.18
C GLU A 297 32.39 -1.80 -40.46
N ARG A 298 33.22 -2.53 -41.21
CA ARG A 298 34.21 -3.46 -40.64
C ARG A 298 35.26 -2.73 -39.80
N GLU A 299 35.84 -1.64 -40.31
CA GLU A 299 36.81 -0.81 -39.59
C GLU A 299 36.23 -0.30 -38.27
N LEU A 300 35.01 0.25 -38.30
CA LEU A 300 34.33 0.77 -37.12
C LEU A 300 34.05 -0.33 -36.07
N LYS A 301 33.61 -1.52 -36.51
CA LYS A 301 33.41 -2.66 -35.60
C LYS A 301 34.72 -3.14 -34.97
N ASP A 302 35.78 -3.24 -35.76
CA ASP A 302 37.09 -3.68 -35.30
C ASP A 302 37.69 -2.67 -34.31
N ASN A 303 37.59 -1.37 -34.61
CA ASN A 303 38.02 -0.29 -33.72
C ASN A 303 37.27 -0.31 -32.38
N PHE A 304 35.95 -0.51 -32.41
CA PHE A 304 35.15 -0.66 -31.20
C PHE A 304 35.61 -1.85 -30.36
N LEU A 305 35.78 -3.03 -30.98
CA LEU A 305 36.18 -4.23 -30.26
C LEU A 305 37.58 -4.09 -29.65
N LYS A 306 38.52 -3.45 -30.35
CA LYS A 306 39.86 -3.12 -29.81
C LYS A 306 39.77 -2.25 -28.57
N LEU A 307 38.93 -1.21 -28.57
CA LEU A 307 38.74 -0.36 -27.39
C LEU A 307 38.07 -1.11 -26.23
N ALA A 308 37.02 -1.88 -26.53
CA ALA A 308 36.27 -2.65 -25.55
C ALA A 308 37.10 -3.78 -24.89
N GLN A 309 38.11 -4.29 -25.59
CA GLN A 309 39.07 -5.29 -25.10
C GLN A 309 40.37 -4.65 -24.56
N GLY A 310 40.58 -3.37 -24.81
CA GLY A 310 41.79 -2.63 -24.48
C GLY A 310 41.91 -2.27 -23.00
N LYS A 311 43.04 -1.64 -22.63
CA LYS A 311 43.33 -1.23 -21.24
C LYS A 311 42.66 0.09 -20.82
N LEU A 312 42.13 0.85 -21.78
CA LEU A 312 41.46 2.13 -21.53
C LEU A 312 40.07 1.95 -20.92
N VAL A 313 39.45 0.81 -21.19
CA VAL A 313 38.16 0.40 -20.64
C VAL A 313 38.43 -0.71 -19.62
N SER A 314 37.60 -0.78 -18.57
CA SER A 314 37.76 -1.81 -17.54
C SER A 314 37.83 -3.21 -18.18
N PRO A 315 38.84 -4.03 -17.85
CA PRO A 315 39.07 -5.32 -18.50
C PRO A 315 37.89 -6.29 -18.37
N PHE A 316 36.91 -6.03 -17.51
CA PHE A 316 35.73 -6.87 -17.37
C PHE A 316 34.69 -6.73 -18.50
N LEU A 317 34.81 -5.75 -19.41
CA LEU A 317 33.78 -5.53 -20.44
C LEU A 317 33.74 -6.62 -21.52
N CYS A 318 34.90 -7.05 -22.03
CA CYS A 318 34.97 -8.13 -23.04
C CYS A 318 35.78 -9.36 -22.65
N LYS A 319 36.53 -9.35 -21.54
CA LYS A 319 37.55 -10.37 -21.27
C LYS A 319 36.99 -11.72 -20.74
N MET A 320 35.68 -11.85 -20.57
CA MET A 320 35.05 -13.10 -20.07
C MET A 320 33.66 -13.41 -20.66
N LYS A 321 33.24 -12.79 -21.76
CA LYS A 321 31.83 -12.87 -22.17
C LYS A 321 31.62 -13.03 -23.69
N ASN A 322 30.85 -14.06 -24.07
CA ASN A 322 30.60 -14.52 -25.45
C ASN A 322 29.93 -13.49 -26.38
N TYR A 323 29.51 -12.33 -25.88
CA TYR A 323 28.80 -11.33 -26.68
C TYR A 323 29.72 -10.31 -27.37
N CYS A 324 30.99 -10.16 -27.00
CA CYS A 324 31.91 -9.22 -27.65
C CYS A 324 32.39 -9.76 -29.01
N LYS A 325 31.47 -9.83 -29.96
CA LYS A 325 31.67 -10.31 -31.33
C LYS A 325 31.13 -9.27 -32.30
N SER A 326 31.74 -9.20 -33.48
CA SER A 326 31.34 -8.28 -34.56
C SER A 326 29.85 -8.41 -34.95
N GLU A 327 29.29 -9.62 -34.84
CA GLU A 327 27.86 -9.91 -35.09
C GLU A 327 26.89 -9.18 -34.14
N ASN A 328 27.35 -8.78 -32.94
CA ASN A 328 26.55 -8.07 -31.94
C ASN A 328 26.81 -6.56 -31.95
N VAL A 329 27.75 -6.10 -32.79
CA VAL A 329 28.04 -4.68 -32.98
C VAL A 329 27.19 -4.13 -34.12
N ARG A 330 26.59 -2.97 -33.89
CA ARG A 330 25.79 -2.21 -34.86
C ARG A 330 26.44 -0.85 -35.08
N VAL A 331 26.48 -0.42 -36.33
CA VAL A 331 27.09 0.84 -36.76
C VAL A 331 26.00 1.75 -37.32
N TYR A 332 26.05 3.01 -36.92
CA TYR A 332 25.15 4.07 -37.38
C TYR A 332 26.02 5.24 -37.82
N VAL A 333 25.95 5.61 -39.11
CA VAL A 333 26.75 6.69 -39.73
C VAL A 333 25.83 7.80 -40.23
#